data_AF-A0A4U3A622-F1
#
_entry.id   AF-A0A4U3A622-F1
#
_cell.length_a   1.000
_cell.length_b   1.000
_cell.length_c   1.000
_cell.angle_alpha   90.00
_cell.angle_beta   90.00
_cell.angle_gamma   90.00
#
_symmetry.space_group_name_H-M   'P 1'
#
loop_
_entity.id
_entity.type
_entity.pdbx_description
1 polymer ?
#
loop_
_entity_poly.entity_id
_entity_poly.type
_entity_poly.pdbx_seq_one_letter_code
_entity_poly.pdbx_strand_id
1 'polypeptide(L)'
;RNSIPIAQKIQNTSGTVTCVDLLDSALTKLQTYSKEHGVFEVIKIEKAAIENYYIQPDTYDYIVAVSSLEHVKSEEDLTNVLH
;
A
#
# COMPACT_ATOMS: atom_id res chain seq x y z
N ARG A 1 3.67 -8.12 1.67
CA ARG A 1 3.46 -9.52 1.20
C ARG A 1 2.71 -9.55 -0.11
N ASN A 2 1.49 -9.01 -0.18
CA ASN A 2 0.69 -8.96 -1.43
C ASN A 2 1.29 -8.02 -2.50
N SER A 3 2.00 -6.98 -2.06
CA SER A 3 2.65 -6.01 -2.93
C SER A 3 3.80 -6.58 -3.77
N ILE A 4 4.54 -7.58 -3.27
CA ILE A 4 5.67 -8.19 -3.99
C ILE A 4 5.25 -8.86 -5.31
N PRO A 5 4.29 -9.81 -5.33
CA PRO A 5 3.87 -10.43 -6.59
C PRO A 5 3.21 -9.43 -7.55
N ILE A 6 2.51 -8.40 -7.04
CA ILE A 6 1.97 -7.32 -7.87
C ILE A 6 3.12 -6.55 -8.52
N ALA A 7 4.11 -6.13 -7.74
CA ALA A 7 5.28 -5.42 -8.23
C ALA A 7 6.07 -6.25 -9.26
N GLN A 8 6.26 -7.54 -9.03
CA GLN A 8 6.90 -8.45 -9.99
C GLN A 8 6.13 -8.51 -11.33
N LYS A 9 4.79 -8.42 -11.28
CA LYS A 9 3.95 -8.45 -12.47
C LYS A 9 4.05 -7.15 -13.28
N ILE A 10 4.25 -6.01 -12.62
CA ILE A 10 4.26 -4.69 -13.25
C ILE A 10 5.66 -4.09 -13.44
N GLN A 11 6.72 -4.70 -12.92
CA GLN A 11 8.09 -4.13 -12.94
C GLN A 11 8.64 -3.85 -14.35
N ASN A 12 8.10 -4.50 -15.38
CA ASN A 12 8.47 -4.28 -16.79
C ASN A 12 7.54 -3.27 -17.48
N THR A 13 6.76 -2.52 -16.72
CA THR A 13 5.89 -1.45 -17.17
C THR A 13 6.34 -0.14 -16.51
N SER A 14 5.66 0.97 -16.82
CA SER A 14 5.85 2.25 -16.14
C SER A 14 5.08 2.37 -14.81
N GLY A 15 4.45 1.30 -14.34
CA GLY A 15 3.64 1.29 -13.13
C GLY A 15 4.45 1.23 -11.83
N THR A 16 3.83 1.68 -10.74
CA THR A 16 4.40 1.58 -9.39
C THR A 16 3.35 1.05 -8.41
N VAL A 17 3.80 0.40 -7.34
CA VAL A 17 2.95 -0.05 -6.24
C VAL A 17 3.21 0.81 -5.01
N THR A 18 2.25 1.62 -4.61
CA THR A 18 2.30 2.36 -3.34
C THR A 18 1.73 1.49 -2.22
N CYS A 19 2.51 1.30 -1.16
CA CYS A 19 2.16 0.49 0.01
C CYS A 19 2.05 1.40 1.23
N VAL A 20 0.85 1.51 1.79
CA VAL A 20 0.56 2.31 2.98
C VAL A 20 0.44 1.40 4.18
N ASP A 21 1.15 1.70 5.27
CA ASP A 21 1.03 0.95 6.53
C ASP A 21 1.36 1.86 7.72
N LEU A 22 0.72 1.63 8.86
CA LEU A 22 0.99 2.35 10.11
C LEU A 22 2.29 1.86 10.76
N LEU A 23 2.60 0.57 10.60
CA LEU A 23 3.68 -0.09 11.30
C LEU A 23 5.00 0.07 10.54
N ASP A 24 5.92 0.80 11.16
CA ASP A 24 7.29 0.98 10.67
C ASP A 24 8.00 -0.35 10.37
N SER A 25 7.74 -1.34 11.23
CA SER A 25 8.30 -2.69 11.09
C SER A 25 7.77 -3.43 9.86
N ALA A 26 6.54 -3.17 9.44
CA ALA A 26 5.96 -3.75 8.22
C ALA A 26 6.61 -3.13 6.98
N LEU A 27 6.75 -1.80 6.96
CA LEU A 27 7.41 -1.06 5.87
C LEU A 27 8.89 -1.43 5.74
N THR A 28 9.62 -1.52 6.85
CA THR A 28 11.02 -1.94 6.86
C THR A 28 11.19 -3.34 6.28
N LYS A 29 10.35 -4.29 6.71
CA LYS A 29 10.35 -5.66 6.16
C LYS A 29 10.01 -5.67 4.67
N LEU A 30 9.03 -4.86 4.25
CA LEU A 30 8.68 -4.74 2.85
C LEU A 30 9.86 -4.22 2.01
N GLN A 31 10.58 -3.19 2.48
CA GLN A 31 11.75 -2.68 1.76
C GLN A 31 12.85 -3.74 1.62
N THR A 32 13.14 -4.48 2.69
CA THR A 32 14.11 -5.60 2.64
C THR A 32 13.70 -6.64 1.62
N TYR A 33 12.47 -7.15 1.69
CA TYR A 33 11.99 -8.16 0.74
C TYR A 33 11.89 -7.63 -0.68
N SER A 34 11.59 -6.34 -0.88
CA SER A 34 11.53 -5.75 -2.22
C SER A 34 12.90 -5.76 -2.89
N LYS A 35 13.99 -5.58 -2.12
CA LYS A 35 15.36 -5.73 -2.64
C LYS A 35 15.69 -7.19 -2.94
N GLU A 36 15.37 -8.10 -2.03
CA GLU A 36 15.60 -9.55 -2.22
C GLU A 36 14.88 -10.10 -3.46
N HIS A 37 13.70 -9.59 -3.76
CA HIS A 37 12.89 -9.99 -4.91
C HIS A 37 13.10 -9.13 -6.17
N GLY A 38 14.02 -8.16 -6.15
CA GLY A 38 14.38 -7.34 -7.31
C GLY A 38 13.33 -6.32 -7.74
N VAL A 39 12.38 -5.97 -6.88
CA VAL A 39 11.24 -5.06 -7.18
C VAL A 39 11.30 -3.74 -6.42
N PHE A 40 12.43 -3.43 -5.79
CA PHE A 40 12.60 -2.24 -4.95
C PHE A 40 12.24 -0.94 -5.69
N GLU A 41 12.67 -0.80 -6.94
CA GLU A 41 12.49 0.43 -7.73
C GLU A 41 11.02 0.77 -8.06
N VAL A 42 10.13 -0.22 -8.03
CA VAL A 42 8.70 -0.03 -8.34
C VAL A 42 7.81 0.00 -7.10
N ILE A 43 8.41 -0.15 -5.90
CA ILE A 43 7.70 -0.10 -4.61
C ILE A 43 7.89 1.29 -4.00
N LYS A 44 6.79 1.96 -3.71
CA LYS A 44 6.75 3.16 -2.87
C LYS A 44 6.14 2.80 -1.53
N ILE A 45 6.69 3.35 -0.45
CA ILE A 45 6.18 3.12 0.90
C ILE A 45 5.69 4.43 1.50
N GLU A 46 4.57 4.36 2.20
CA GLU A 46 3.98 5.49 2.92
C GLU A 46 3.63 5.05 4.34
N LYS A 47 4.07 5.82 5.34
CA LYS A 47 3.78 5.53 6.74
C LYS A 47 2.59 6.35 7.20
N ALA A 48 1.42 5.73 7.19
CA ALA A 48 0.19 6.36 7.65
C ALA A 48 -0.78 5.30 8.17
N ALA A 49 -1.64 5.71 9.11
CA ALA A 49 -2.87 4.97 9.36
C ALA A 49 -3.79 5.17 8.16
N ILE A 50 -4.49 4.12 7.74
CA ILE A 50 -5.30 4.15 6.52
C ILE A 50 -6.42 5.19 6.60
N GLU A 51 -6.98 5.42 7.80
CA GLU A 51 -8.00 6.46 8.06
C GLU A 51 -7.48 7.89 7.87
N ASN A 52 -6.16 8.07 7.86
CA ASN A 52 -5.49 9.36 7.69
C ASN A 52 -4.77 9.49 6.34
N TYR A 53 -4.83 8.46 5.50
CA TYR A 53 -4.15 8.46 4.20
C TYR A 53 -5.08 9.02 3.13
N TYR A 54 -4.92 10.30 2.80
CA TYR A 54 -5.71 10.92 1.76
C TYR A 54 -5.29 10.42 0.38
N ILE A 55 -6.20 9.70 -0.28
CA ILE A 55 -6.05 9.26 -1.66
C ILE A 55 -6.55 10.36 -2.56
N GLN A 56 -5.63 11.03 -3.26
CA GLN A 56 -6.01 12.02 -4.27
C GLN A 56 -6.85 11.35 -5.38
N PRO A 57 -7.93 12.00 -5.85
CA PRO A 57 -8.69 11.52 -7.01
C PRO A 57 -7.78 11.23 -8.21
N ASP A 58 -8.13 10.22 -8.99
CA ASP A 58 -7.43 9.82 -10.23
C ASP A 58 -5.94 9.45 -10.04
N THR A 59 -5.51 9.13 -8.81
CA THR A 59 -4.11 8.81 -8.51
C THR A 59 -3.75 7.35 -8.73
N TYR A 60 -4.71 6.43 -8.54
CA TYR A 60 -4.48 4.99 -8.64
C TYR A 60 -5.45 4.35 -9.63
N ASP A 61 -4.92 3.58 -10.58
CA ASP A 61 -5.72 2.75 -11.48
C ASP A 61 -6.42 1.59 -10.73
N TYR A 62 -5.83 1.16 -9.61
CA TYR A 62 -6.36 0.06 -8.81
C TYR A 62 -5.94 0.19 -7.34
N ILE A 63 -6.89 -0.04 -6.43
CA ILE A 63 -6.69 -0.04 -4.98
C ILE A 63 -7.02 -1.43 -4.44
N VAL A 64 -6.12 -1.95 -3.60
CA VAL A 64 -6.27 -3.25 -2.94
C VAL A 64 -6.20 -3.07 -1.44
N ALA A 65 -7.33 -3.26 -0.75
CA ALA A 65 -7.39 -3.37 0.69
C ALA A 65 -7.74 -4.82 1.07
N VAL A 66 -6.83 -5.51 1.76
CA VAL A 66 -7.04 -6.90 2.21
C VAL A 66 -7.02 -6.91 3.72
N SER A 67 -8.16 -7.28 4.31
CA SER A 67 -8.35 -7.31 5.76
C SER A 67 -7.80 -6.07 6.48
N SER A 68 -8.08 -4.89 5.91
CA SER A 68 -7.57 -3.61 6.44
C SER A 68 -8.70 -2.70 6.90
N LEU A 69 -9.87 -2.77 6.27
CA LEU A 69 -10.99 -1.87 6.54
C LEU A 69 -11.73 -2.23 7.82
N GLU A 70 -11.73 -3.50 8.22
CA GLU A 70 -12.38 -3.97 9.46
C GLU A 70 -11.64 -3.54 10.74
N HIS A 71 -10.42 -3.00 10.61
CA HIS A 71 -9.57 -2.63 11.74
C HIS A 71 -9.54 -1.12 12.02
N VAL A 72 -10.33 -0.32 11.30
CA VAL A 72 -10.53 1.09 11.62
C VAL A 72 -11.28 1.25 12.94
N LYS A 73 -11.09 2.39 13.62
CA LYS A 73 -11.50 2.55 15.03
C LYS A 73 -12.98 2.86 15.20
N SER A 74 -13.66 3.27 14.14
CA SER A 74 -15.06 3.67 14.15
C SER A 74 -15.73 3.51 12.78
N GLU A 75 -17.07 3.52 12.75
CA GLU A 75 -17.85 3.56 11.49
C GLU A 75 -17.60 4.85 10.69
N GLU A 76 -17.29 5.96 11.38
CA GLU A 76 -16.91 7.22 10.75
C GLU A 76 -15.57 7.08 10.01
N ASP A 77 -14.55 6.48 10.64
CA ASP A 77 -13.27 6.20 10.00
C ASP A 77 -13.42 5.26 8.79
N LEU A 78 -14.31 4.27 8.89
CA LEU A 78 -14.63 3.41 7.74
C LEU A 78 -15.22 4.21 6.59
N THR A 79 -16.16 5.12 6.89
CA THR A 79 -16.80 5.98 5.89
C THR A 79 -15.76 6.89 5.22
N ASN A 80 -14.85 7.48 6.00
CA ASN A 80 -13.78 8.35 5.50
C ASN A 80 -12.80 7.63 4.57
N VAL A 81 -12.60 6.32 4.74
CA VAL A 81 -11.73 5.52 3.85
C VAL A 81 -12.44 5.13 2.55
N LEU A 82 -13.77 5.01 2.56
CA LEU A 82 -14.58 4.56 1.43
C LEU A 82 -15.09 5.70 0.51
N HIS A 83 -15.10 6.94 0.99
CA HIS A 83 -15.68 8.11 0.32
C HIS A 83 -14.67 9.23 0.10
#